data_AF-A0A5R9KT30-F1
#
_entry.id   AF-A0A5R9KT30-F1
#
_cell.length_a   1.000
_cell.length_b   1.000
_cell.length_c   1.000
_cell.angle_alpha   90.00
_cell.angle_beta   90.00
_cell.angle_gamma   90.00
#
_symmetry.space_group_name_H-M   'P 1'
#
loop_
_entity.id
_entity.type
_entity.pdbx_description
1 polymer ?
#
loop_
_entity_poly.entity_id
_entity_poly.type
_entity_poly.pdbx_seq_one_letter_code
_entity_poly.pdbx_strand_id
1 'polypeptide(L)'
;MKEAADFLPSSETNSANWESLDVAYIASGDPEEDRRLAALAREKGKVVYLRDLPEESDVVFKNIAPASERSAAEHSVSRNNTKTPLTWETVQQKLWAATTRKRTRTEVAVNIFSAIALMVVGHLIFAFFTYDRLTLLWKDLELNENFFYYVLGGFVAQMIDGALGMAYGVTASTFLLTLGVPPSAVSASVHTSEIFTSGVSGYMHLKFGNVNSKLFKKILFPGVLGAIAGAYLLSSFEQYIYIIKPMVAVYTLILGILIIQKALKKRVEKRPIRQIGWLALAGGTLDSIGGGGWGPIVTSTLIARGRHPKYTIGSVNLAEFFVSLASSVTFISIIGFSHWQVVLGLILGGMVSAPIAANLSRRLPIKTMMIMVGTIVIIVSLRIIYMMLSSL
;
A
#
# COMPACT_ATOMS: atom_id res chain seq x y z
N MET A 1 -14.80 -17.59 -4.35
CA MET A 1 -14.80 -16.87 -5.65
C MET A 1 -13.53 -17.11 -6.48
N LYS A 2 -12.35 -17.34 -5.89
CA LYS A 2 -11.13 -17.65 -6.67
C LYS A 2 -11.05 -19.10 -7.16
N GLU A 3 -11.62 -20.06 -6.43
CA GLU A 3 -11.66 -21.48 -6.83
C GLU A 3 -12.61 -21.80 -7.99
N ALA A 4 -13.63 -20.96 -8.24
CA ALA A 4 -14.58 -21.18 -9.33
C ALA A 4 -14.05 -20.70 -10.70
N ALA A 5 -13.02 -19.85 -10.72
CA ALA A 5 -12.47 -19.28 -11.95
C ALA A 5 -11.32 -20.12 -12.55
N ASP A 6 -10.70 -21.00 -11.76
CA ASP A 6 -9.56 -21.83 -12.16
C ASP A 6 -9.97 -23.28 -12.51
N PHE A 7 -11.27 -23.58 -12.55
CA PHE A 7 -11.78 -24.89 -12.96
C PHE A 7 -11.74 -25.01 -14.49
N LEU A 8 -10.62 -25.47 -15.03
CA LEU A 8 -10.61 -26.05 -16.37
C LEU A 8 -11.26 -27.43 -16.28
N PRO A 9 -12.27 -27.76 -17.10
CA PRO A 9 -12.90 -29.06 -17.07
C PRO A 9 -11.85 -30.13 -17.39
N SER A 10 -11.80 -31.16 -16.56
CA SER A 10 -10.96 -32.34 -16.73
C SER A 10 -11.17 -32.95 -18.13
N SER A 11 -10.07 -33.22 -18.82
CA SER A 11 -10.02 -33.73 -20.21
C SER A 11 -10.42 -35.20 -20.35
N GLU A 12 -11.40 -35.67 -19.58
CA GLU A 12 -11.87 -37.06 -19.66
C GLU A 12 -13.37 -37.11 -19.98
N THR A 13 -13.64 -37.50 -21.23
CA THR A 13 -14.83 -38.19 -21.74
C THR A 13 -16.20 -37.61 -21.40
N ASN A 14 -16.65 -36.66 -22.21
CA ASN A 14 -17.88 -36.81 -22.99
C ASN A 14 -17.95 -35.67 -24.01
N SER A 15 -18.29 -36.00 -25.26
CA SER A 15 -18.51 -35.05 -26.36
C SER A 15 -19.77 -34.20 -26.12
N ALA A 16 -19.76 -33.36 -25.11
CA ALA A 16 -20.75 -32.30 -24.95
C ALA A 16 -20.33 -31.13 -25.83
N ASN A 17 -21.09 -30.86 -26.90
CA ASN A 17 -20.98 -29.62 -27.67
C ASN A 17 -21.19 -28.45 -26.71
N TRP A 18 -20.11 -27.72 -26.41
CA TRP A 18 -20.19 -26.49 -25.62
C TRP A 18 -20.61 -25.35 -26.54
N GLU A 19 -21.85 -24.87 -26.38
CA GLU A 19 -22.33 -23.67 -27.05
C GLU A 19 -22.19 -22.44 -26.14
N SER A 20 -21.65 -21.35 -26.69
CA SER A 20 -21.60 -20.07 -25.99
C SER A 20 -22.98 -19.41 -26.04
N LEU A 21 -23.60 -19.23 -24.88
CA LEU A 21 -24.91 -18.57 -24.74
C LEU A 21 -24.72 -17.11 -24.30
N ASP A 22 -25.34 -16.17 -25.02
CA ASP A 22 -25.39 -14.77 -24.62
C ASP A 22 -26.59 -14.57 -23.68
N VAL A 23 -26.31 -14.48 -22.37
CA VAL A 23 -27.33 -14.52 -21.32
C VAL A 23 -27.58 -13.13 -20.72
N ALA A 24 -28.85 -12.76 -20.57
CA ALA A 24 -29.29 -11.59 -19.80
C ALA A 24 -29.84 -12.03 -18.44
N TYR A 25 -29.10 -11.68 -17.37
CA TYR A 25 -29.52 -11.89 -15.98
C TYR A 25 -30.22 -10.63 -15.45
N ILE A 26 -31.48 -10.75 -15.06
CA ILE A 26 -32.33 -9.62 -14.66
C ILE A 26 -32.87 -9.89 -13.24
N ALA A 27 -32.72 -8.90 -12.36
CA ALA A 27 -33.12 -8.94 -10.96
C ALA A 27 -33.29 -7.51 -10.42
N SER A 28 -34.24 -6.75 -10.97
CA SER A 28 -34.48 -5.35 -10.55
C SER A 28 -35.29 -5.28 -9.24
N GLY A 29 -35.99 -6.35 -8.86
CA GLY A 29 -36.91 -6.38 -7.73
C GLY A 29 -38.31 -5.83 -8.02
N ASP A 30 -38.55 -5.35 -9.25
CA ASP A 30 -39.87 -4.93 -9.75
C ASP A 30 -40.31 -5.87 -10.90
N PRO A 31 -41.42 -6.64 -10.72
CA PRO A 31 -41.91 -7.58 -11.72
C PRO A 31 -42.27 -6.96 -13.09
N GLU A 32 -42.74 -5.71 -13.13
CA GLU A 32 -43.10 -5.07 -14.41
C GLU A 32 -41.86 -4.66 -15.20
N GLU A 33 -40.87 -4.10 -14.52
CA GLU A 33 -39.60 -3.69 -15.11
C GLU A 33 -38.77 -4.90 -15.56
N ASP A 34 -38.80 -5.99 -14.78
CA ASP A 34 -38.15 -7.26 -15.13
C ASP A 34 -38.72 -7.86 -16.42
N ARG A 35 -40.06 -7.82 -16.61
CA ARG A 35 -40.70 -8.25 -17.87
C ARG A 35 -40.36 -7.35 -19.04
N ARG A 36 -40.29 -6.03 -18.83
CA ARG A 36 -39.89 -5.06 -19.87
C ARG A 36 -38.45 -5.30 -20.35
N LEU A 37 -37.53 -5.46 -19.41
CA LEU A 37 -36.13 -5.75 -19.71
C LEU A 37 -35.95 -7.12 -20.35
N ALA A 38 -36.75 -8.12 -19.95
CA ALA A 38 -36.78 -9.42 -20.59
C ALA A 38 -37.21 -9.34 -22.06
N ALA A 39 -38.26 -8.56 -22.37
CA ALA A 39 -38.71 -8.36 -23.76
C ALA A 39 -37.60 -7.73 -24.64
N LEU A 40 -36.94 -6.68 -24.14
CA LEU A 40 -35.82 -6.02 -24.83
C LEU A 40 -34.61 -6.93 -25.01
N ALA A 41 -34.33 -7.80 -24.04
CA ALA A 41 -33.22 -8.75 -24.12
C ALA A 41 -33.51 -9.87 -25.15
N ARG A 42 -34.76 -10.36 -25.19
CA ARG A 42 -35.22 -11.35 -26.18
C ARG A 42 -35.20 -10.80 -27.61
N GLU A 43 -35.60 -9.53 -27.80
CA GLU A 43 -35.52 -8.85 -29.10
C GLU A 43 -34.08 -8.78 -29.62
N LYS A 44 -33.10 -8.70 -28.71
CA LYS A 44 -31.66 -8.71 -29.03
C LYS A 44 -31.06 -10.12 -29.16
N GLY A 45 -31.88 -11.16 -29.20
CA GLY A 45 -31.46 -12.55 -29.36
C GLY A 45 -30.75 -13.13 -28.14
N LYS A 46 -30.91 -12.53 -26.95
CA LYS A 46 -30.31 -13.05 -25.71
C LYS A 46 -31.26 -14.01 -25.01
N VAL A 47 -30.66 -15.00 -24.33
CA VAL A 47 -31.40 -15.93 -23.48
C VAL A 47 -31.56 -15.29 -22.10
N VAL A 48 -32.78 -15.22 -21.59
CA VAL A 48 -33.12 -14.45 -20.39
C VAL A 48 -33.31 -15.34 -19.17
N TYR A 49 -32.66 -14.97 -18.08
CA TYR A 49 -32.89 -15.50 -16.74
C TYR A 49 -33.42 -14.40 -15.82
N LEU A 50 -34.65 -14.58 -15.34
CA LEU A 50 -35.33 -13.71 -14.39
C LEU A 50 -35.22 -14.34 -13.00
N ARG A 51 -34.48 -13.69 -12.11
CA ARG A 51 -34.26 -14.19 -10.74
C ARG A 51 -35.55 -14.24 -9.93
N ASP A 52 -36.35 -13.18 -10.05
CA ASP A 52 -37.52 -12.96 -9.21
C ASP A 52 -38.81 -13.57 -9.84
N LEU A 53 -38.75 -13.94 -11.13
CA LEU A 53 -39.79 -14.63 -11.91
C LEU A 53 -39.21 -15.87 -12.64
N PRO A 54 -38.76 -16.91 -11.91
CA PRO A 54 -38.07 -18.06 -12.52
C PRO A 54 -38.95 -18.84 -13.51
N GLU A 55 -40.26 -18.88 -13.29
CA GLU A 55 -41.26 -19.48 -14.18
C GLU A 55 -41.30 -18.83 -15.58
N GLU A 56 -40.97 -17.53 -15.67
CA GLU A 56 -40.97 -16.72 -16.90
C GLU A 56 -39.59 -16.68 -17.58
N SER A 57 -38.59 -17.36 -17.02
CA SER A 57 -37.25 -17.51 -17.61
C SER A 57 -37.28 -18.43 -18.84
N ASP A 58 -36.30 -18.31 -19.73
CA ASP A 58 -36.25 -19.12 -20.94
C ASP A 58 -35.97 -20.61 -20.62
N VAL A 59 -36.42 -21.51 -21.51
CA VAL A 59 -36.49 -22.98 -21.28
C VAL A 59 -35.14 -23.59 -20.91
N VAL A 60 -34.03 -23.02 -21.39
CA VAL A 60 -32.66 -23.41 -21.06
C VAL A 60 -32.41 -23.38 -19.54
N PHE A 61 -33.11 -22.51 -18.82
CA PHE A 61 -33.02 -22.39 -17.37
C PHE A 61 -34.13 -23.13 -16.61
N LYS A 62 -35.19 -23.58 -17.29
CA LYS A 62 -36.31 -24.32 -16.69
C LYS A 62 -35.96 -25.78 -16.34
N ASN A 63 -35.01 -26.38 -17.06
CA ASN A 63 -34.53 -27.74 -16.79
C ASN A 63 -33.34 -27.81 -15.81
N ILE A 64 -32.93 -26.67 -15.27
CA ILE A 64 -32.05 -26.66 -14.09
C ILE A 64 -32.99 -26.96 -12.93
N ALA A 65 -33.13 -28.26 -12.60
CA ALA A 65 -33.87 -28.70 -11.43
C ALA A 65 -33.55 -27.76 -10.25
N PRO A 66 -34.56 -27.24 -9.53
CA PRO A 66 -34.29 -26.32 -8.44
C PRO A 66 -33.33 -27.03 -7.50
N ALA A 67 -32.18 -26.41 -7.23
CA ALA A 67 -31.14 -26.95 -6.36
C ALA A 67 -31.62 -27.16 -4.90
N SER A 68 -32.91 -27.01 -4.63
CA SER A 68 -33.56 -27.21 -3.33
C SER A 68 -33.75 -28.67 -2.95
N GLU A 69 -33.78 -29.65 -3.87
CA GLU A 69 -34.03 -31.05 -3.49
C GLU A 69 -32.77 -31.92 -3.35
N ARG A 70 -31.62 -31.52 -3.93
CA ARG A 70 -30.34 -32.21 -3.66
C ARG A 70 -29.65 -31.76 -2.37
N SER A 71 -30.20 -30.75 -1.68
CA SER A 71 -29.67 -30.19 -0.42
C SER A 71 -30.61 -30.40 0.78
N ALA A 72 -31.82 -30.94 0.56
CA ALA A 72 -32.85 -31.06 1.59
C ALA A 72 -32.57 -32.13 2.65
N ALA A 73 -31.59 -33.02 2.44
CA ALA A 73 -31.17 -33.97 3.47
C ALA A 73 -30.02 -33.47 4.37
N GLU A 74 -29.38 -32.34 4.06
CA GLU A 74 -28.22 -31.89 4.84
C GLU A 74 -28.22 -30.45 5.33
N HIS A 75 -29.04 -29.53 4.80
CA HIS A 75 -28.95 -28.12 5.23
C HIS A 75 -30.33 -27.49 5.54
N SER A 76 -31.01 -28.01 6.56
CA SER A 76 -32.02 -27.25 7.32
C SER A 76 -31.36 -26.35 8.38
N VAL A 77 -30.55 -25.40 7.94
CA VAL A 77 -30.16 -24.27 8.81
C VAL A 77 -30.73 -22.99 8.23
N SER A 78 -31.90 -22.65 8.76
CA SER A 78 -32.52 -21.33 8.76
C SER A 78 -31.47 -20.21 8.66
N ARG A 79 -31.49 -19.45 7.56
CA ARG A 79 -30.90 -18.10 7.47
C ARG A 79 -31.74 -17.14 8.30
N ASN A 80 -31.71 -17.30 9.61
CA ASN A 80 -32.04 -16.23 10.53
C ASN A 80 -30.75 -15.44 10.78
N ASN A 81 -30.78 -14.18 10.40
CA ASN A 81 -29.74 -13.20 10.63
C ASN A 81 -29.73 -12.76 12.11
N THR A 82 -29.70 -13.72 13.03
CA THR A 82 -29.35 -13.45 14.42
C THR A 82 -27.84 -13.34 14.46
N LYS A 83 -27.32 -12.12 14.60
CA LYS A 83 -25.95 -11.92 15.11
C LYS A 83 -25.85 -12.77 16.37
N THR A 84 -25.16 -13.90 16.32
CA THR A 84 -24.91 -14.73 17.49
C THR A 84 -24.29 -13.81 18.54
N PRO A 85 -24.89 -13.69 19.73
CA PRO A 85 -24.33 -12.82 20.75
C PRO A 85 -22.90 -13.27 21.02
N LEU A 86 -21.98 -12.32 21.13
CA LEU A 86 -20.57 -12.56 21.46
C LEU A 86 -20.50 -13.03 22.92
N THR A 87 -20.90 -14.27 23.19
CA THR A 87 -20.76 -14.92 24.48
C THR A 87 -19.43 -15.67 24.54
N TRP A 88 -18.90 -15.80 25.75
CA TRP A 88 -17.62 -16.45 26.01
C TRP A 88 -17.55 -17.88 25.45
N GLU A 89 -18.67 -18.59 25.45
CA GLU A 89 -18.80 -19.94 24.89
C GLU A 89 -18.62 -19.97 23.37
N THR A 90 -19.26 -19.06 22.62
CA THR A 90 -19.04 -18.94 21.16
C THR A 90 -17.60 -18.55 20.81
N VAL A 91 -16.95 -17.74 21.64
CA VAL A 91 -15.52 -17.38 21.47
C VAL A 91 -14.64 -18.60 21.71
N GLN A 92 -14.85 -19.34 22.80
CA GLN A 92 -14.13 -20.59 23.07
C GLN A 92 -14.31 -21.61 21.96
N GLN A 93 -15.54 -21.78 21.45
CA GLN A 93 -15.83 -22.75 20.39
C GLN A 93 -15.19 -22.37 19.05
N LYS A 94 -15.18 -21.08 18.70
CA LYS A 94 -14.45 -20.57 17.52
C LYS A 94 -12.94 -20.74 17.67
N LEU A 95 -12.39 -20.46 18.85
CA LEU A 95 -10.97 -20.65 19.15
C LEU A 95 -10.59 -22.13 19.07
N TRP A 96 -11.36 -23.03 19.68
CA TRP A 96 -11.13 -24.47 19.62
C TRP A 96 -11.21 -24.99 18.19
N ALA A 97 -12.23 -24.63 17.43
CA ALA A 97 -12.38 -25.03 16.02
C ALA A 97 -11.25 -24.48 15.12
N ALA A 98 -10.79 -23.26 15.37
CA ALA A 98 -9.63 -22.69 14.66
C ALA A 98 -8.30 -23.38 15.03
N THR A 99 -8.23 -23.98 16.23
CA THR A 99 -7.04 -24.65 16.74
C THR A 99 -6.97 -26.12 16.29
N THR A 100 -8.11 -26.81 16.22
CA THR A 100 -8.20 -28.22 15.79
C THR A 100 -8.39 -28.42 14.29
N ARG A 101 -8.57 -27.35 13.51
CA ARG A 101 -8.60 -27.43 12.04
C ARG A 101 -7.31 -28.08 11.52
N LYS A 102 -7.44 -29.14 10.70
CA LYS A 102 -6.31 -29.73 9.96
C LYS A 102 -5.65 -28.64 9.10
N ARG A 103 -4.41 -28.27 9.45
CA ARG A 103 -3.61 -27.28 8.72
C ARG A 103 -2.84 -27.95 7.60
N THR A 104 -2.66 -27.23 6.50
CA THR A 104 -1.82 -27.68 5.40
C THR A 104 -0.33 -27.62 5.78
N ARG A 105 0.53 -28.44 5.15
CA ARG A 105 1.98 -28.44 5.43
C ARG A 105 2.62 -27.07 5.21
N THR A 106 2.12 -26.32 4.24
CA THR A 106 2.55 -24.94 3.95
C THR A 106 2.15 -23.98 5.06
N GLU A 107 0.91 -24.04 5.57
CA GLU A 107 0.49 -23.24 6.73
C GLU A 107 1.33 -23.56 7.98
N VAL A 108 1.66 -24.82 8.21
CA VAL A 108 2.52 -25.23 9.35
C VAL A 108 3.93 -24.64 9.19
N ALA A 109 4.54 -24.78 8.01
CA ALA A 109 5.86 -24.21 7.74
C ALA A 109 5.88 -22.68 7.89
N VAL A 110 4.85 -22.00 7.38
CA VAL A 110 4.70 -20.53 7.54
C VAL A 110 4.58 -20.16 9.02
N ASN A 111 3.76 -20.87 9.81
CA ASN A 111 3.60 -20.57 11.23
C ASN A 111 4.91 -20.79 12.02
N ILE A 112 5.65 -21.86 11.73
CA ILE A 112 6.96 -22.11 12.36
C ILE A 112 7.94 -20.98 12.00
N PHE A 113 8.03 -20.62 10.72
CA PHE A 113 8.90 -19.53 10.27
C PHE A 113 8.50 -18.19 10.90
N SER A 114 7.21 -17.88 10.95
CA SER A 114 6.70 -16.67 11.62
C SER A 114 6.98 -16.67 13.12
N ALA A 115 6.89 -17.81 13.80
CA ALA A 115 7.21 -17.92 15.22
C ALA A 115 8.71 -17.66 15.48
N ILE A 116 9.60 -18.24 14.66
CA ILE A 116 11.04 -17.99 14.74
C ILE A 116 11.34 -16.51 14.44
N ALA A 117 10.74 -15.95 13.39
CA ALA A 117 10.92 -14.53 13.06
C ALA A 117 10.45 -13.62 14.19
N LEU A 118 9.28 -13.89 14.79
CA LEU A 118 8.76 -13.15 15.95
C LEU A 118 9.66 -13.29 17.18
N MET A 119 10.22 -14.48 17.41
CA MET A 119 11.17 -14.69 18.51
C MET A 119 12.44 -13.86 18.32
N VAL A 120 13.03 -13.87 17.12
CA VAL A 120 14.23 -13.08 16.80
C VAL A 120 13.93 -11.58 16.89
N VAL A 121 12.86 -11.11 16.26
CA VAL A 121 12.45 -9.70 16.29
C VAL A 121 12.12 -9.27 17.72
N GLY A 122 11.38 -10.08 18.47
CA GLY A 122 11.06 -9.83 19.87
C GLY A 122 12.31 -9.75 20.73
N HIS A 123 13.24 -10.70 20.60
CA HIS A 123 14.51 -10.68 21.31
C HIS A 123 15.32 -9.42 20.99
N LEU A 124 15.43 -9.02 19.73
CA LEU A 124 16.12 -7.79 19.34
C LEU A 124 15.45 -6.54 19.92
N ILE A 125 14.12 -6.47 19.88
CA ILE A 125 13.36 -5.36 20.48
C ILE A 125 13.61 -5.28 21.98
N PHE A 126 13.49 -6.39 22.72
CA PHE A 126 13.70 -6.39 24.17
C PHE A 126 15.16 -6.18 24.56
N ALA A 127 16.11 -6.64 23.75
CA ALA A 127 17.54 -6.37 23.94
C ALA A 127 17.87 -4.88 23.69
N PHE A 128 17.17 -4.24 22.76
CA PHE A 128 17.39 -2.83 22.41
C PHE A 128 16.63 -1.87 23.33
N PHE A 129 15.38 -2.17 23.69
CA PHE A 129 14.51 -1.36 24.55
C PHE A 129 14.47 -1.94 25.97
N THR A 130 15.58 -1.84 26.69
CA THR A 130 15.61 -2.16 28.12
C THR A 130 14.79 -1.16 28.93
N TYR A 131 14.35 -1.55 30.13
CA TYR A 131 13.62 -0.66 31.04
C TYR A 131 14.37 0.65 31.28
N ASP A 132 15.69 0.58 31.49
CA ASP A 132 16.53 1.76 31.70
C ASP A 132 16.53 2.69 30.47
N ARG A 133 16.66 2.13 29.26
CA ARG A 133 16.61 2.94 28.03
C ARG A 133 15.25 3.57 27.81
N LEU A 134 14.15 2.86 28.11
CA LEU A 134 12.81 3.42 28.03
C LEU A 134 12.60 4.56 29.03
N THR A 135 13.11 4.43 30.26
CA THR A 135 13.02 5.51 31.24
C THR A 135 13.89 6.71 30.88
N LEU A 136 15.05 6.50 30.24
CA LEU A 136 15.86 7.58 29.67
C LEU A 136 15.12 8.28 28.52
N LEU A 137 14.59 7.54 27.55
CA LEU A 137 13.78 8.11 26.46
C LEU A 137 12.58 8.90 26.98
N TRP A 138 11.92 8.43 28.04
CA TRP A 138 10.81 9.15 28.67
C TRP A 138 11.25 10.47 29.32
N LYS A 139 12.42 10.48 29.96
CA LYS A 139 12.99 11.69 30.57
C LYS A 139 13.52 12.68 29.53
N ASP A 140 14.09 12.17 28.44
CA ASP A 140 14.64 12.94 27.32
C ASP A 140 13.54 13.37 26.31
N LEU A 141 12.27 13.01 26.56
CA LEU A 141 11.14 13.44 25.75
C LEU A 141 10.81 14.90 26.06
N GLU A 142 11.37 15.79 25.26
CA GLU A 142 11.02 17.20 25.28
C GLU A 142 9.79 17.46 24.41
N LEU A 143 8.65 17.75 25.04
CA LEU A 143 7.44 18.23 24.36
C LEU A 143 7.54 19.73 24.06
N ASN A 144 8.56 20.12 23.30
CA ASN A 144 8.81 21.48 22.86
C ASN A 144 8.07 21.80 21.53
N GLU A 145 8.12 23.05 21.09
CA GLU A 145 7.48 23.49 19.83
C GLU A 145 7.94 22.66 18.62
N ASN A 146 9.23 22.30 18.57
CA ASN A 146 9.80 21.48 17.49
C ASN A 146 9.15 20.10 17.40
N PHE A 147 8.87 19.46 18.55
CA PHE A 147 8.16 18.19 18.57
C PHE A 147 6.77 18.29 17.93
N PHE A 148 6.00 19.33 18.27
CA PHE A 148 4.70 19.57 17.65
C PHE A 148 4.80 19.89 16.16
N TYR A 149 5.86 20.57 15.71
CA TYR A 149 6.13 20.70 14.28
C TYR A 149 6.39 19.34 13.62
N TYR A 150 7.15 18.43 14.24
CA TYR A 150 7.34 17.08 13.68
C TYR A 150 6.02 16.31 13.57
N VAL A 151 5.15 16.41 14.58
CA VAL A 151 3.78 15.86 14.53
C VAL A 151 2.98 16.47 13.37
N LEU A 152 3.01 17.80 13.22
CA LEU A 152 2.35 18.47 12.11
C LEU A 152 2.89 18.02 10.75
N GLY A 153 4.22 17.87 10.64
CA GLY A 153 4.90 17.38 9.45
C GLY A 153 4.43 15.98 9.06
N GLY A 154 4.38 15.04 10.01
CA GLY A 154 3.86 13.70 9.80
C GLY A 154 2.38 13.68 9.42
N PHE A 155 1.59 14.54 10.07
CA PHE A 155 0.16 14.69 9.78
C PHE A 155 -0.07 15.16 8.34
N VAL A 156 0.61 16.23 7.91
CA VAL A 156 0.49 16.79 6.56
C VAL A 156 1.02 15.80 5.53
N ALA A 157 2.18 15.20 5.76
CA ALA A 157 2.76 14.20 4.87
C ALA A 157 1.80 13.03 4.64
N GLN A 158 1.22 12.47 5.71
CA GLN A 158 0.27 11.39 5.60
C GLN A 158 -1.09 11.82 5.03
N MET A 159 -1.47 13.09 5.16
CA MET A 159 -2.73 13.59 4.58
C MET A 159 -2.61 13.62 3.05
N ILE A 160 -1.47 14.11 2.58
CA ILE A 160 -1.13 14.14 1.17
C ILE A 160 -0.95 12.72 0.65
N ASP A 161 -0.25 11.87 1.39
CA ASP A 161 -0.03 10.49 1.00
C ASP A 161 -1.30 9.65 1.00
N GLY A 162 -2.17 9.76 2.00
CA GLY A 162 -3.44 9.05 2.02
C GLY A 162 -4.38 9.46 0.87
N ALA A 163 -4.18 10.65 0.31
CA ALA A 163 -4.91 11.12 -0.87
C ALA A 163 -4.25 10.73 -2.21
N LEU A 164 -2.91 10.66 -2.29
CA LEU A 164 -2.15 10.42 -3.53
C LEU A 164 -1.57 9.01 -3.66
N GLY A 165 -1.26 8.36 -2.54
CA GLY A 165 -0.64 7.05 -2.39
C GLY A 165 0.83 6.97 -2.82
N MET A 166 1.60 8.06 -2.70
CA MET A 166 2.96 8.15 -3.26
C MET A 166 3.81 9.36 -2.78
N ALA A 167 3.40 10.14 -1.78
CA ALA A 167 3.98 11.47 -1.51
C ALA A 167 4.35 11.72 -0.04
N TYR A 168 4.29 10.70 0.81
CA TYR A 168 4.67 10.81 2.23
C TYR A 168 6.11 11.32 2.38
N GLY A 169 7.08 10.57 1.88
CA GLY A 169 8.50 10.90 2.06
C GLY A 169 8.86 12.29 1.56
N VAL A 170 8.50 12.64 0.32
CA VAL A 170 8.80 13.97 -0.24
C VAL A 170 8.27 15.09 0.63
N THR A 171 7.03 14.94 1.13
CA THR A 171 6.39 15.96 1.96
C THR A 171 7.06 16.04 3.33
N ALA A 172 7.26 14.90 4.00
CA ALA A 172 7.90 14.84 5.32
C ALA A 172 9.34 15.37 5.26
N SER A 173 10.12 14.96 4.26
CA SER A 173 11.50 15.41 4.08
C SER A 173 11.60 16.90 3.80
N THR A 174 10.73 17.43 2.92
CA THR A 174 10.70 18.86 2.64
C THR A 174 10.37 19.68 3.89
N PHE A 175 9.43 19.19 4.70
CA PHE A 175 9.05 19.83 5.94
C PHE A 175 10.21 19.83 6.95
N LEU A 176 10.83 18.68 7.20
CA LEU A 176 11.95 18.56 8.14
C LEU A 176 13.19 19.34 7.70
N LEU A 177 13.50 19.37 6.41
CA LEU A 177 14.59 20.19 5.87
C LEU A 177 14.32 21.69 6.08
N THR A 178 13.05 22.12 6.04
CA THR A 178 12.68 23.51 6.33
C THR A 178 12.91 23.88 7.79
N LEU A 179 12.74 22.92 8.70
CA LEU A 179 13.07 23.05 10.13
C LEU A 179 14.57 22.97 10.42
N GLY A 180 15.41 22.77 9.40
CA GLY A 180 16.86 22.73 9.55
C GLY A 180 17.40 21.38 10.02
N VAL A 181 16.58 20.32 10.03
CA VAL A 181 17.05 18.96 10.36
C VAL A 181 18.09 18.50 9.31
N PRO A 182 19.22 17.91 9.71
CA PRO A 182 20.24 17.43 8.76
C PRO A 182 19.69 16.39 7.76
N PRO A 183 20.08 16.41 6.47
CA PRO A 183 19.58 15.48 5.45
C PRO A 183 19.63 13.98 5.82
N SER A 184 20.71 13.53 6.45
CA SER A 184 20.88 12.16 6.96
C SER A 184 19.80 11.82 8.00
N ALA A 185 19.62 12.69 9.00
CA ALA A 185 18.61 12.56 10.04
C ALA A 185 17.18 12.67 9.50
N VAL A 186 16.93 13.54 8.51
CA VAL A 186 15.66 13.63 7.79
C VAL A 186 15.34 12.31 7.14
N SER A 187 16.26 11.79 6.33
CA SER A 187 16.06 10.54 5.60
C SER A 187 15.87 9.37 6.56
N ALA A 188 16.74 9.23 7.57
CA ALA A 188 16.60 8.19 8.58
C ALA A 188 15.24 8.25 9.28
N SER A 189 14.79 9.44 9.66
CA SER A 189 13.52 9.62 10.38
C SER A 189 12.30 9.30 9.52
N VAL A 190 12.32 9.75 8.27
CA VAL A 190 11.24 9.53 7.30
C VAL A 190 11.11 8.04 6.99
N HIS A 191 12.19 7.36 6.59
CA HIS A 191 12.13 5.92 6.31
C HIS A 191 11.74 5.10 7.55
N THR A 192 12.21 5.49 8.74
CA THR A 192 11.82 4.79 9.97
C THR A 192 10.31 4.92 10.23
N SER A 193 9.75 6.11 10.01
CA SER A 193 8.30 6.31 10.11
C SER A 193 7.52 5.55 9.03
N GLU A 194 8.08 5.44 7.82
CA GLU A 194 7.48 4.71 6.70
C GLU A 194 7.39 3.20 6.93
N ILE A 195 8.26 2.61 7.75
CA ILE A 195 8.12 1.20 8.15
C ILE A 195 6.72 0.95 8.73
N PHE A 196 6.20 1.89 9.51
CA PHE A 196 4.88 1.77 10.12
C PHE A 196 3.76 2.11 9.13
N THR A 197 3.85 3.24 8.43
CA THR A 197 2.78 3.69 7.52
C THR A 197 2.66 2.77 6.30
N SER A 198 3.77 2.46 5.63
CA SER A 198 3.82 1.54 4.49
C SER A 198 3.63 0.08 4.92
N GLY A 199 4.05 -0.31 6.12
CA GLY A 199 3.84 -1.65 6.66
C GLY A 199 2.36 -1.98 6.84
N VAL A 200 1.60 -1.07 7.46
CA VAL A 200 0.14 -1.23 7.62
C VAL A 200 -0.55 -1.23 6.26
N SER A 201 -0.24 -0.25 5.40
CA SER A 201 -0.83 -0.16 4.06
C SER A 201 -0.50 -1.39 3.19
N GLY A 202 0.75 -1.84 3.21
CA GLY A 202 1.25 -2.99 2.45
C GLY A 202 0.60 -4.29 2.89
N TYR A 203 0.44 -4.49 4.20
CA TYR A 203 -0.30 -5.63 4.75
C TYR A 203 -1.76 -5.63 4.30
N MET A 204 -2.43 -4.47 4.32
CA MET A 204 -3.82 -4.36 3.84
C MET A 204 -3.91 -4.68 2.34
N HIS A 205 -3.01 -4.16 1.52
CA HIS A 205 -2.96 -4.49 0.09
C HIS A 205 -2.71 -5.99 -0.15
N LEU A 206 -1.87 -6.64 0.67
CA LEU A 206 -1.66 -8.08 0.62
C LEU A 206 -2.94 -8.85 0.98
N LYS A 207 -3.59 -8.47 2.10
CA LYS A 207 -4.85 -9.07 2.58
C LYS A 207 -6.00 -8.93 1.58
N PHE A 208 -6.08 -7.79 0.87
CA PHE A 208 -7.10 -7.55 -0.16
C PHE A 208 -6.76 -8.12 -1.54
N GLY A 209 -5.62 -8.82 -1.68
CA GLY A 209 -5.21 -9.42 -2.96
C GLY A 209 -4.80 -8.38 -4.02
N ASN A 210 -4.40 -7.18 -3.59
CA ASN A 210 -3.96 -6.09 -4.45
C ASN A 210 -2.48 -6.19 -4.85
N VAL A 211 -1.78 -7.25 -4.45
CA VAL A 211 -0.35 -7.43 -4.71
C VAL A 211 -0.14 -8.39 -5.88
N ASN A 212 0.57 -7.92 -6.91
CA ASN A 212 1.07 -8.79 -7.97
C ASN A 212 2.45 -9.34 -7.58
N SER A 213 2.56 -10.65 -7.31
CA SER A 213 3.79 -11.27 -6.83
C SER A 213 4.96 -11.17 -7.82
N LYS A 214 4.70 -11.20 -9.14
CA LYS A 214 5.75 -11.05 -10.17
C LYS A 214 6.30 -9.63 -10.18
N LEU A 215 5.43 -8.63 -10.04
CA LEU A 215 5.82 -7.23 -9.96
C LEU A 215 6.59 -6.95 -8.66
N PHE A 216 6.05 -7.40 -7.53
CA PHE A 216 6.64 -7.26 -6.21
C PHE A 216 8.08 -7.78 -6.19
N LYS A 217 8.33 -9.03 -6.61
CA LYS A 217 9.68 -9.61 -6.64
C LYS A 217 10.66 -8.84 -7.54
N LYS A 218 10.20 -8.32 -8.69
CA LYS A 218 11.03 -7.52 -9.61
C LYS A 218 11.40 -6.14 -9.07
N ILE A 219 10.65 -5.63 -8.11
CA ILE A 219 10.88 -4.32 -7.48
C ILE A 219 11.63 -4.49 -6.16
N LEU A 220 11.26 -5.49 -5.35
CA LEU A 220 11.76 -5.70 -4.00
C LEU A 220 13.28 -5.78 -3.94
N PHE A 221 13.89 -6.76 -4.61
CA PHE A 221 15.33 -6.98 -4.46
C PHE A 221 16.17 -5.81 -4.99
N PRO A 222 15.93 -5.28 -6.21
CA PRO A 222 16.66 -4.12 -6.67
C PRO A 222 16.39 -2.87 -5.82
N GLY A 223 15.14 -2.67 -5.37
CA GLY A 223 14.78 -1.55 -4.50
C GLY A 223 15.51 -1.58 -3.16
N VAL A 224 15.56 -2.74 -2.50
CA VAL A 224 16.28 -2.94 -1.23
C VAL A 224 17.78 -2.69 -1.41
N LEU A 225 18.40 -3.25 -2.46
CA LEU A 225 19.81 -2.98 -2.76
C LEU A 225 20.05 -1.49 -3.01
N GLY A 226 19.13 -0.84 -3.72
CA GLY A 226 19.19 0.58 -3.99
C GLY A 226 19.12 1.41 -2.71
N ALA A 227 18.19 1.07 -1.82
CA ALA A 227 18.03 1.75 -0.54
C ALA A 227 19.24 1.59 0.37
N ILE A 228 19.84 0.40 0.46
CA ILE A 228 21.07 0.17 1.21
C ILE A 228 22.20 1.03 0.62
N ALA A 229 22.37 1.02 -0.70
CA ALA A 229 23.41 1.82 -1.36
C ALA A 229 23.22 3.33 -1.13
N GLY A 230 21.99 3.84 -1.26
CA GLY A 230 21.69 5.25 -1.04
C GLY A 230 21.84 5.68 0.41
N ALA A 231 21.39 4.85 1.36
CA ALA A 231 21.54 5.10 2.78
C ALA A 231 23.02 5.06 3.19
N TYR A 232 23.76 4.03 2.75
CA TYR A 232 25.20 3.94 2.97
C TYR A 232 25.94 5.16 2.41
N LEU A 233 25.61 5.58 1.19
CA LEU A 233 26.20 6.76 0.58
C LEU A 233 25.90 8.03 1.40
N LEU A 234 24.63 8.30 1.69
CA LEU A 234 24.26 9.50 2.45
C LEU A 234 24.92 9.53 3.83
N SER A 235 24.98 8.37 4.50
CA SER A 235 25.59 8.23 5.83
C SER A 235 27.12 8.40 5.80
N SER A 236 27.79 7.79 4.82
CA SER A 236 29.26 7.82 4.74
C SER A 236 29.81 9.21 4.39
N PHE A 237 29.01 10.01 3.70
CA PHE A 237 29.36 11.38 3.31
C PHE A 237 28.81 12.44 4.28
N GLU A 238 28.38 12.07 5.48
CA GLU A 238 27.86 13.02 6.47
C GLU A 238 28.88 14.09 6.88
N GLN A 239 30.17 13.74 6.94
CA GLN A 239 31.27 14.70 7.14
C GLN A 239 31.39 15.74 6.01
N TYR A 240 30.81 15.48 4.83
CA TYR A 240 30.73 16.38 3.69
C TYR A 240 29.33 16.98 3.53
N ILE A 241 28.60 17.18 4.63
CA ILE A 241 27.23 17.70 4.64
C ILE A 241 27.09 18.99 3.80
N TYR A 242 28.13 19.83 3.78
CA TYR A 242 28.17 21.07 3.00
C TYR A 242 28.07 20.83 1.48
N ILE A 243 28.60 19.71 0.98
CA ILE A 243 28.53 19.31 -0.43
C ILE A 243 27.27 18.46 -0.68
N ILE A 244 26.91 17.60 0.26
CA ILE A 244 25.74 16.71 0.12
C ILE A 244 24.43 17.49 0.15
N LYS A 245 24.30 18.49 1.03
CA LYS A 245 23.08 19.30 1.18
C LYS A 245 22.64 19.97 -0.14
N PRO A 246 23.50 20.65 -0.91
CA PRO A 246 23.09 21.20 -2.21
C PRO A 246 22.81 20.12 -3.26
N MET A 247 23.50 18.98 -3.25
CA MET A 247 23.16 17.86 -4.16
C MET A 247 21.77 17.28 -3.85
N VAL A 248 21.45 17.11 -2.56
CA VAL A 248 20.12 16.75 -2.05
C VAL A 248 19.07 17.78 -2.49
N ALA A 249 19.38 19.07 -2.37
CA ALA A 249 18.50 20.15 -2.81
C ALA A 249 18.27 20.15 -4.33
N VAL A 250 19.29 19.87 -5.15
CA VAL A 250 19.16 19.80 -6.61
C VAL A 250 18.32 18.60 -7.05
N TYR A 251 18.52 17.41 -6.48
CA TYR A 251 17.68 16.27 -6.87
C TYR A 251 16.23 16.47 -6.38
N THR A 252 16.00 17.01 -5.17
CA THR A 252 14.63 17.32 -4.68
C THR A 252 13.95 18.33 -5.60
N LEU A 253 14.68 19.35 -6.08
CA LEU A 253 14.17 20.31 -7.06
C LEU A 253 13.68 19.61 -8.32
N ILE A 254 14.50 18.70 -8.87
CA ILE A 254 14.15 17.88 -10.03
C ILE A 254 12.90 17.03 -9.73
N LEU A 255 12.82 16.44 -8.53
CA LEU A 255 11.68 15.63 -8.11
C LEU A 255 10.39 16.47 -8.05
N GLY A 256 10.45 17.67 -7.48
CA GLY A 256 9.33 18.62 -7.45
C GLY A 256 8.85 18.99 -8.86
N ILE A 257 9.78 19.27 -9.78
CA ILE A 257 9.47 19.52 -11.20
C ILE A 257 8.79 18.31 -11.83
N LEU A 258 9.31 17.09 -11.61
CA LEU A 258 8.74 15.85 -12.14
C LEU A 258 7.33 15.59 -11.61
N ILE A 259 7.05 15.90 -10.34
CA ILE A 259 5.71 15.80 -9.76
C ILE A 259 4.74 16.73 -10.48
N ILE A 260 5.10 18.01 -10.69
CA ILE A 260 4.26 18.97 -11.43
C ILE A 260 4.05 18.52 -12.88
N GLN A 261 5.12 18.12 -13.58
CA GLN A 261 5.02 17.65 -14.96
C GLN A 261 4.06 16.46 -15.09
N LYS A 262 4.11 15.51 -14.14
CA LYS A 262 3.19 14.37 -14.09
C LYS A 262 1.74 14.81 -13.84
N ALA A 263 1.51 15.79 -12.97
CA ALA A 263 0.18 16.33 -12.72
C ALA A 263 -0.44 17.01 -13.95
N LEU A 264 0.39 17.62 -14.82
CA LEU A 264 -0.07 18.35 -15.99
C LEU A 264 -0.25 17.47 -17.25
N LYS A 265 0.37 16.29 -17.29
CA LYS A 265 0.40 15.45 -18.50
C LYS A 265 -0.93 14.72 -18.73
N LYS A 266 -1.66 15.10 -19.80
CA LYS A 266 -3.02 14.60 -20.11
C LYS A 266 -3.09 13.20 -20.75
N ARG A 267 -2.06 12.75 -21.48
CA ARG A 267 -2.03 11.42 -22.13
C ARG A 267 -0.60 10.88 -22.15
N VAL A 268 -0.45 9.61 -21.76
CA VAL A 268 0.81 8.86 -21.91
C VAL A 268 0.53 7.67 -22.82
N GLU A 269 1.29 7.55 -23.91
CA GLU A 269 1.35 6.29 -24.66
C GLU A 269 1.82 5.19 -23.72
N LYS A 270 0.97 4.17 -23.53
CA LYS A 270 1.24 3.05 -22.62
C LYS A 270 2.28 2.11 -23.24
N ARG A 271 3.56 2.47 -23.13
CA ARG A 271 4.67 1.57 -23.46
C ARG A 271 5.14 0.84 -22.20
N PRO A 272 5.09 -0.50 -22.16
CA PRO A 272 5.50 -1.25 -20.97
C PRO A 272 7.00 -1.07 -20.70
N ILE A 273 7.36 -0.84 -19.44
CA ILE A 273 8.77 -0.80 -19.01
C ILE A 273 9.32 -2.23 -18.97
N ARG A 274 10.37 -2.49 -19.75
CA ARG A 274 11.11 -3.76 -19.71
C ARG A 274 12.06 -3.84 -18.50
N GLN A 275 12.65 -2.72 -18.08
CA GLN A 275 13.67 -2.63 -17.04
C GLN A 275 13.13 -2.12 -15.69
N ILE A 276 12.22 -2.87 -15.07
CA ILE A 276 11.59 -2.49 -13.78
C ILE A 276 12.62 -2.53 -12.64
N GLY A 277 13.59 -3.44 -12.70
CA GLY A 277 14.60 -3.58 -11.66
C GLY A 277 15.50 -2.35 -11.54
N TRP A 278 15.96 -1.79 -12.67
CA TRP A 278 16.75 -0.55 -12.67
C TRP A 278 15.96 0.64 -12.15
N LEU A 279 14.66 0.73 -12.51
CA LEU A 279 13.77 1.74 -11.96
C LEU A 279 13.65 1.62 -10.43
N ALA A 280 13.52 0.40 -9.91
CA ALA A 280 13.43 0.15 -8.48
C ALA A 280 14.75 0.42 -7.76
N LEU A 281 15.90 0.03 -8.35
CA LEU A 281 17.23 0.33 -7.82
C LEU A 281 17.45 1.84 -7.71
N ALA A 282 17.28 2.57 -8.82
CA ALA A 282 17.41 4.02 -8.84
C ALA A 282 16.39 4.69 -7.90
N GLY A 283 15.16 4.18 -7.89
CA GLY A 283 14.10 4.61 -6.98
C GLY A 283 14.53 4.49 -5.53
N GLY A 284 14.97 3.31 -5.07
CA GLY A 284 15.40 3.08 -3.70
C GLY A 284 16.66 3.88 -3.31
N THR A 285 17.63 4.02 -4.22
CA THR A 285 18.83 4.84 -3.95
C THR A 285 18.50 6.31 -3.78
N LEU A 286 17.72 6.88 -4.70
CA LEU A 286 17.30 8.28 -4.64
C LEU A 286 16.32 8.52 -3.49
N ASP A 287 15.55 7.49 -3.12
CA ASP A 287 14.70 7.52 -1.93
C ASP A 287 15.54 7.64 -0.66
N SER A 288 16.53 6.78 -0.44
CA SER A 288 17.40 6.88 0.73
C SER A 288 18.25 8.14 0.78
N ILE A 289 18.73 8.66 -0.35
CA ILE A 289 19.49 9.93 -0.38
C ILE A 289 18.58 11.11 0.01
N GLY A 290 17.29 10.97 -0.27
CA GLY A 290 16.38 12.08 -0.34
C GLY A 290 15.19 12.10 0.62
N GLY A 291 14.92 10.97 1.23
CA GLY A 291 13.72 10.69 2.01
C GLY A 291 12.42 10.85 1.22
N GLY A 292 12.32 10.44 -0.05
CA GLY A 292 11.04 10.60 -0.79
C GLY A 292 11.04 10.31 -2.29
N GLY A 293 12.08 9.68 -2.83
CA GLY A 293 12.16 9.33 -4.24
C GLY A 293 11.19 8.22 -4.67
N TRP A 294 10.79 7.32 -3.77
CA TRP A 294 10.13 6.07 -4.14
C TRP A 294 8.82 6.25 -4.90
N GLY A 295 7.86 6.98 -4.35
CA GLY A 295 6.55 7.19 -4.98
C GLY A 295 6.61 7.95 -6.32
N PRO A 296 7.29 9.12 -6.40
CA PRO A 296 7.40 9.87 -7.65
C PRO A 296 8.31 9.21 -8.70
N ILE A 297 9.21 8.30 -8.33
CA ILE A 297 10.07 7.61 -9.30
C ILE A 297 9.47 6.27 -9.70
N VAL A 298 9.07 5.43 -8.75
CA VAL A 298 8.63 4.06 -8.99
C VAL A 298 7.12 4.01 -9.26
N THR A 299 6.29 4.38 -8.26
CA THR A 299 4.82 4.22 -8.33
C THR A 299 4.24 4.95 -9.54
N SER A 300 4.49 6.25 -9.61
CA SER A 300 3.91 7.09 -10.67
C SER A 300 4.45 6.76 -12.06
N THR A 301 5.69 6.29 -12.20
CA THR A 301 6.23 5.87 -13.51
C THR A 301 5.61 4.57 -13.97
N LEU A 302 5.40 3.60 -13.07
CA LEU A 302 4.72 2.35 -13.40
C LEU A 302 3.26 2.57 -13.81
N ILE A 303 2.55 3.45 -13.10
CA ILE A 303 1.17 3.84 -13.45
C ILE A 303 1.16 4.59 -14.79
N ALA A 304 2.03 5.58 -14.98
CA ALA A 304 2.13 6.34 -16.23
C ALA A 304 2.45 5.44 -17.43
N ARG A 305 3.16 4.33 -17.22
CA ARG A 305 3.51 3.34 -18.25
C ARG A 305 2.44 2.27 -18.47
N GLY A 306 1.23 2.49 -17.95
CA GLY A 306 0.04 1.71 -18.25
C GLY A 306 -0.18 0.49 -17.38
N ARG A 307 0.59 0.30 -16.30
CA ARG A 307 0.27 -0.76 -15.33
C ARG A 307 -1.00 -0.40 -14.57
N HIS A 308 -1.77 -1.42 -14.24
CA HIS A 308 -3.01 -1.26 -13.48
C HIS A 308 -2.72 -0.61 -12.11
N PRO A 309 -3.35 0.53 -11.76
CA PRO A 309 -3.06 1.28 -10.54
C PRO A 309 -3.19 0.45 -9.27
N LYS A 310 -4.30 -0.28 -9.10
CA LYS A 310 -4.57 -1.14 -7.93
C LYS A 310 -3.41 -2.10 -7.61
N TYR A 311 -2.92 -2.81 -8.63
CA TYR A 311 -1.85 -3.80 -8.47
C TYR A 311 -0.47 -3.17 -8.37
N THR A 312 -0.29 -2.00 -8.98
CA THR A 312 0.96 -1.25 -8.90
C THR A 312 1.13 -0.67 -7.49
N ILE A 313 0.13 0.06 -7.00
CA ILE A 313 0.14 0.66 -5.66
C ILE A 313 0.32 -0.45 -4.61
N GLY A 314 -0.45 -1.54 -4.70
CA GLY A 314 -0.32 -2.64 -3.74
C GLY A 314 1.06 -3.31 -3.73
N SER A 315 1.62 -3.62 -4.90
CA SER A 315 2.96 -4.22 -4.99
C SER A 315 4.09 -3.26 -4.60
N VAL A 316 3.96 -1.98 -4.94
CA VAL A 316 5.00 -0.97 -4.69
C VAL A 316 5.00 -0.54 -3.23
N ASN A 317 3.83 -0.33 -2.61
CA ASN A 317 3.72 -0.01 -1.18
C ASN A 317 4.16 -1.19 -0.30
N LEU A 318 3.91 -2.43 -0.71
CA LEU A 318 4.47 -3.58 0.01
C LEU A 318 6.00 -3.65 -0.14
N ALA A 319 6.55 -3.31 -1.31
CA ALA A 319 8.00 -3.26 -1.49
C ALA A 319 8.64 -2.10 -0.71
N GLU A 320 7.96 -0.95 -0.63
CA GLU A 320 8.35 0.23 0.14
C GLU A 320 8.63 -0.11 1.59
N PHE A 321 7.78 -0.90 2.24
CA PHE A 321 8.04 -1.39 3.60
C PHE A 321 9.44 -2.01 3.75
N PHE A 322 9.86 -2.87 2.82
CA PHE A 322 11.18 -3.50 2.89
C PHE A 322 12.32 -2.55 2.50
N VAL A 323 12.05 -1.61 1.59
CA VAL A 323 13.00 -0.56 1.17
C VAL A 323 13.27 0.40 2.33
N SER A 324 12.22 0.93 2.96
CA SER A 324 12.31 1.79 4.13
C SER A 324 12.89 1.05 5.34
N LEU A 325 12.57 -0.24 5.53
CA LEU A 325 13.21 -1.07 6.56
C LEU A 325 14.71 -1.21 6.32
N ALA A 326 15.14 -1.55 5.11
CA ALA A 326 16.55 -1.68 4.77
C ALA A 326 17.30 -0.36 4.92
N SER A 327 16.72 0.74 4.42
CA SER A 327 17.25 2.11 4.58
C SER A 327 17.42 2.48 6.05
N SER A 328 16.39 2.27 6.88
CA SER A 328 16.41 2.59 8.31
C SER A 328 17.45 1.76 9.06
N VAL A 329 17.55 0.46 8.79
CA VAL A 329 18.58 -0.41 9.38
C VAL A 329 19.98 0.09 9.00
N THR A 330 20.20 0.45 7.74
CA THR A 330 21.49 0.99 7.28
C THR A 330 21.83 2.32 7.96
N PHE A 331 20.89 3.27 8.04
CA PHE A 331 21.11 4.52 8.76
C PHE A 331 21.43 4.28 10.23
N ILE A 332 20.58 3.53 10.95
CA ILE A 332 20.79 3.25 12.38
C ILE A 332 22.15 2.56 12.62
N SER A 333 22.59 1.70 11.70
CA SER A 333 23.87 0.99 11.82
C SER A 333 25.09 1.90 11.62
N ILE A 334 24.97 2.99 10.84
CA ILE A 334 26.09 3.87 10.49
C ILE A 334 26.11 5.13 11.34
N ILE A 335 24.98 5.87 11.38
CA ILE A 335 24.87 7.16 12.06
C ILE A 335 24.28 7.05 13.48
N GLY A 336 23.88 5.83 13.87
CA GLY A 336 23.28 5.56 15.17
C GLY A 336 21.79 5.86 15.24
N PHE A 337 21.16 5.52 16.37
CA PHE A 337 19.78 5.88 16.66
C PHE A 337 19.73 7.31 17.24
N SER A 338 19.67 8.29 16.36
CA SER A 338 19.57 9.72 16.68
C SER A 338 18.22 10.29 16.22
N HIS A 339 17.82 11.45 16.75
CA HIS A 339 16.59 12.16 16.35
C HIS A 339 15.29 11.34 16.47
N TRP A 340 15.22 10.43 17.45
CA TRP A 340 14.06 9.56 17.66
C TRP A 340 12.77 10.35 17.96
N GLN A 341 12.86 11.57 18.49
CA GLN A 341 11.72 12.46 18.67
C GLN A 341 11.11 12.89 17.32
N VAL A 342 11.92 13.03 16.27
CA VAL A 342 11.44 13.31 14.91
C VAL A 342 10.65 12.11 14.39
N VAL A 343 11.21 10.90 14.53
CA VAL A 343 10.53 9.64 14.17
C VAL A 343 9.20 9.54 14.89
N LEU A 344 9.19 9.74 16.22
CA LEU A 344 7.99 9.65 17.03
C LEU A 344 6.95 10.69 16.60
N GLY A 345 7.36 11.94 16.39
CA GLY A 345 6.47 13.00 15.92
C GLY A 345 5.83 12.63 14.58
N LEU A 346 6.64 12.21 13.60
CA LEU A 346 6.14 11.78 12.29
C LEU A 346 5.13 10.62 12.39
N ILE A 347 5.43 9.59 13.19
CA ILE A 347 4.54 8.44 13.40
C ILE A 347 3.22 8.88 14.02
N LEU A 348 3.27 9.68 15.09
CA LEU A 348 2.05 10.14 15.78
C LEU A 348 1.17 10.99 14.86
N GLY A 349 1.76 11.96 14.15
CA GLY A 349 1.05 12.77 13.18
C GLY A 349 0.46 11.95 12.04
N GLY A 350 1.25 11.04 11.48
CA GLY A 350 0.86 10.17 10.38
C GLY A 350 -0.29 9.24 10.77
N MET A 351 -0.20 8.56 11.91
CA MET A 351 -1.24 7.62 12.36
C MET A 351 -2.60 8.31 12.57
N VAL A 352 -2.61 9.53 13.10
CA VAL A 352 -3.85 10.32 13.27
C VAL A 352 -4.41 10.75 11.91
N SER A 353 -3.54 11.15 10.99
CA SER A 353 -3.90 11.63 9.66
C SER A 353 -4.44 10.53 8.74
N ALA A 354 -3.87 9.31 8.79
CA ALA A 354 -4.21 8.22 7.88
C ALA A 354 -5.72 7.91 7.73
N PRO A 355 -6.53 7.74 8.80
CA PRO A 355 -7.97 7.49 8.66
C PRO A 355 -8.73 8.70 8.09
N ILE A 356 -8.29 9.92 8.43
CA ILE A 356 -8.90 11.15 7.92
C ILE A 356 -8.62 11.27 6.42
N ALA A 357 -7.37 11.05 6.01
CA ALA A 357 -6.93 11.08 4.63
C ALA A 357 -7.66 10.04 3.77
N ALA A 358 -7.83 8.81 4.29
CA ALA A 358 -8.56 7.75 3.61
C ALA A 358 -10.04 8.12 3.34
N ASN A 359 -10.68 8.86 4.26
CA ASN A 359 -12.05 9.33 4.09
C ASN A 359 -12.15 10.55 3.15
N LEU A 360 -11.18 11.46 3.21
CA LEU A 360 -11.17 12.71 2.46
C LEU A 360 -10.64 12.55 1.02
N SER A 361 -9.79 11.55 0.77
CA SER A 361 -9.15 11.28 -0.53
C SER A 361 -10.14 11.20 -1.70
N ARG A 362 -11.36 10.72 -1.47
CA ARG A 362 -12.40 10.61 -2.50
C ARG A 362 -12.91 11.96 -3.01
N ARG A 363 -12.69 13.04 -2.24
CA ARG A 363 -13.18 14.39 -2.54
C ARG A 363 -12.09 15.36 -3.00
N LEU A 364 -10.82 14.97 -2.92
CA LEU A 364 -9.71 15.86 -3.21
C LEU A 364 -9.23 15.74 -4.67
N PRO A 365 -9.05 16.87 -5.37
CA PRO A 365 -8.50 16.84 -6.72
C PRO A 365 -7.00 16.48 -6.68
N ILE A 366 -6.69 15.22 -6.99
CA ILE A 366 -5.33 14.65 -7.07
C ILE A 366 -4.35 15.59 -7.78
N LYS A 367 -4.77 16.18 -8.91
CA LYS A 367 -3.95 17.12 -9.70
C LYS A 367 -3.52 18.34 -8.89
N THR A 368 -4.44 18.95 -8.15
CA THR A 368 -4.16 20.13 -7.32
C THR A 368 -3.17 19.79 -6.21
N MET A 369 -3.33 18.62 -5.57
CA MET A 369 -2.42 18.18 -4.53
C MET A 369 -1.01 17.94 -5.07
N MET A 370 -0.87 17.28 -6.22
CA MET A 370 0.44 17.09 -6.86
C MET A 370 1.09 18.42 -7.22
N ILE A 371 0.33 19.39 -7.75
CA ILE A 371 0.87 20.73 -8.06
C ILE A 371 1.33 21.41 -6.77
N MET A 372 0.50 21.41 -5.72
CA MET A 372 0.84 22.02 -4.43
C MET A 372 2.14 21.42 -3.84
N VAL A 373 2.22 20.09 -3.75
CA VAL A 373 3.41 19.38 -3.25
C VAL A 373 4.63 19.73 -4.08
N GLY A 374 4.54 19.60 -5.40
CA GLY A 374 5.65 19.91 -6.31
C GLY A 374 6.12 21.35 -6.19
N THR A 375 5.21 22.31 -6.04
CA THR A 375 5.54 23.73 -5.84
C THR A 375 6.27 23.96 -4.51
N ILE A 376 5.78 23.39 -3.41
CA ILE A 376 6.43 23.52 -2.09
C ILE A 376 7.84 22.94 -2.14
N VAL A 377 8.01 21.75 -2.72
CA VAL A 377 9.32 21.09 -2.87
C VAL A 377 10.26 21.99 -3.66
N ILE A 378 9.82 22.52 -4.81
CA ILE A 378 10.63 23.44 -5.63
C ILE A 378 11.05 24.68 -4.83
N ILE A 379 10.14 25.32 -4.10
CA ILE A 379 10.43 26.52 -3.31
C ILE A 379 11.48 26.21 -2.23
N VAL A 380 11.30 25.12 -1.47
CA VAL A 380 12.24 24.73 -0.41
C VAL A 380 13.61 24.39 -0.99
N SER A 381 13.65 23.61 -2.06
CA SER A 381 14.90 23.27 -2.73
C SER A 381 15.63 24.51 -3.25
N LEU A 382 14.91 25.44 -3.91
CA LEU A 382 15.49 26.71 -4.38
C LEU A 382 16.01 27.56 -3.22
N ARG A 383 15.27 27.63 -2.10
CA ARG A 383 15.72 28.34 -0.90
C ARG A 383 17.01 27.74 -0.35
N ILE A 384 17.10 26.41 -0.26
CA ILE A 384 18.32 25.73 0.22
C ILE A 384 19.50 26.03 -0.71
N ILE A 385 19.30 25.92 -2.03
CA ILE A 385 20.33 26.24 -3.03
C ILE A 385 20.78 27.70 -2.89
N TYR A 386 19.84 28.64 -2.78
CA TYR A 386 20.15 30.06 -2.61
C TYR A 386 20.91 30.36 -1.32
N MET A 387 20.49 29.79 -0.19
CA MET A 387 21.20 29.95 1.09
C MET A 387 22.63 29.41 1.02
N MET A 388 22.87 28.32 0.28
CA MET A 388 24.23 27.80 0.08
C MET A 388 25.06 28.71 -0.81
N LEU A 389 24.50 29.17 -1.94
CA LEU A 389 25.20 30.08 -2.86
C LEU A 389 25.53 31.45 -2.26
N SER A 390 24.71 31.94 -1.33
CA SER A 390 24.96 33.20 -0.60
C SER A 390 25.89 33.05 0.61
N SER A 391 26.19 31.82 1.02
CA SER A 391 27.14 31.49 2.08
C SER A 391 28.54 31.12 1.58
N LEU A 392 28.70 31.04 0.25
CA LEU A 392 29.98 30.95 -0.48
C LEU A 392 30.53 32.35 -0.70
#